data_AF-A0A9W8GEA6-F1
#
_entry.id   AF-A0A9W8GEA6-F1
#
_cell.length_a   1.000
_cell.length_b   1.000
_cell.length_c   1.000
_cell.angle_alpha   90.00
_cell.angle_beta   90.00
_cell.angle_gamma   90.00
#
_symmetry.space_group_name_H-M   'P 1'
#
loop_
_entity.id
_entity.type
_entity.pdbx_description
1 polymer ?
#
loop_
_entity_poly.entity_id
_entity_poly.type
_entity_poly.pdbx_seq_one_letter_code
_entity_poly.pdbx_strand_id
1 'polypeptide(L)'
;MIAGGTGVAPMYQLIDRILKDPEDSETRISLLYGSQTESDIIYREMLDELAKANGDRFSVTYLVDRGPAAAAKVGVPDMDTIRGFTGGFARGKDVVLVCGPDAMLAAVSGIKPIGSGQGPVQGVLRELGFKSADVFKF
;
A
#
# COMPACT_ATOMS: atom_id res chain seq x y z
N MET A 1 0.54 -2.11 3.11
CA MET A 1 -0.30 -1.98 1.90
C MET A 1 0.32 -0.96 0.97
N ILE A 2 0.38 -1.23 -0.33
CA ILE A 2 0.92 -0.32 -1.35
C ILE A 2 -0.16 -0.11 -2.42
N ALA A 3 -0.64 1.11 -2.58
CA ALA A 3 -1.74 1.46 -3.46
C ALA A 3 -1.35 2.53 -4.49
N GLY A 4 -1.98 2.50 -5.66
CA GLY A 4 -1.85 3.53 -6.69
C GLY A 4 -3.20 3.92 -7.31
N GLY A 5 -3.48 5.22 -7.41
CA GLY A 5 -4.72 5.75 -7.99
C GLY A 5 -5.98 5.13 -7.38
N THR A 6 -6.84 4.54 -8.19
CA THR A 6 -8.09 3.88 -7.74
C THR A 6 -7.85 2.56 -7.00
N GLY A 7 -6.63 2.00 -7.04
CA GLY A 7 -6.25 0.80 -6.31
C GLY A 7 -6.30 0.93 -4.78
N VAL A 8 -6.52 2.13 -4.25
CA VAL A 8 -6.79 2.34 -2.82
C VAL A 8 -8.17 1.84 -2.40
N ALA A 9 -9.15 1.73 -3.30
CA ALA A 9 -10.50 1.31 -2.94
C ALA A 9 -10.59 -0.08 -2.24
N PRO A 10 -9.92 -1.15 -2.70
CA PRO A 10 -9.87 -2.41 -1.95
C PRO A 10 -9.10 -2.26 -0.63
N MET A 11 -8.09 -1.40 -0.56
CA MET A 11 -7.33 -1.16 0.68
C MET A 11 -8.19 -0.46 1.73
N TYR A 12 -8.91 0.60 1.34
CA TYR A 12 -9.81 1.34 2.22
C TYR A 12 -10.89 0.43 2.82
N GLN A 13 -11.52 -0.41 2.00
CA GLN A 13 -12.51 -1.38 2.48
C GLN A 13 -11.96 -2.31 3.56
N LEU A 14 -10.74 -2.82 3.37
CA LEU A 14 -10.10 -3.70 4.34
C LEU A 14 -9.68 -2.94 5.60
N ILE A 15 -9.08 -1.76 5.45
CA ILE A 15 -8.70 -0.87 6.56
C ILE A 15 -9.92 -0.55 7.42
N ASP A 16 -11.00 -0.07 6.81
CA ASP A 16 -12.22 0.31 7.50
C ASP A 16 -12.83 -0.88 8.26
N ARG A 17 -12.88 -2.06 7.63
CA ARG A 17 -13.42 -3.27 8.26
C ARG A 17 -12.59 -3.74 9.46
N ILE A 18 -11.26 -3.73 9.34
CA ILE A 18 -10.35 -4.17 10.41
C ILE A 18 -10.42 -3.20 11.59
N LEU A 19 -10.30 -1.90 11.34
CA LEU A 19 -10.24 -0.90 12.41
C LEU A 19 -11.57 -0.75 13.16
N LYS A 20 -12.70 -1.09 12.53
CA LYS A 20 -14.02 -1.10 13.17
C LYS A 20 -14.37 -2.41 13.87
N ASP A 21 -13.54 -3.45 13.74
CA ASP A 21 -13.82 -4.72 14.40
C ASP A 21 -13.42 -4.65 15.89
N PRO A 22 -14.37 -4.70 16.83
CA PRO A 22 -14.04 -4.60 18.25
C PRO A 22 -13.27 -5.83 18.78
N GLU A 23 -13.31 -6.95 18.06
CA GLU A 23 -12.61 -8.19 18.44
C GLU A 23 -11.15 -8.20 17.93
N ASP A 24 -10.78 -7.31 17.01
CA ASP A 24 -9.41 -7.16 16.53
C ASP A 24 -8.76 -5.93 17.17
N SER A 25 -7.89 -6.14 18.16
CA SER A 25 -7.07 -5.10 18.79
C SER A 25 -5.62 -5.04 18.28
N GLU A 26 -5.19 -6.03 17.50
CA GLU A 26 -3.77 -6.31 17.27
C GLU A 26 -3.29 -5.95 15.87
N THR A 27 -4.18 -6.02 14.87
CA THR A 27 -3.78 -5.79 13.48
C THR A 27 -3.36 -4.33 13.31
N ARG A 28 -2.13 -4.14 12.80
CA ARG A 28 -1.55 -2.85 12.44
C ARG A 28 -1.44 -2.74 10.93
N ILE A 29 -1.76 -1.58 10.39
CA ILE A 29 -1.80 -1.33 8.97
C ILE A 29 -0.98 -0.09 8.64
N SER A 30 -0.06 -0.24 7.68
CA SER A 30 0.60 0.90 7.05
C SER A 30 0.20 0.93 5.57
N LEU A 31 -0.14 2.11 5.06
CA LEU A 31 -0.51 2.35 3.68
C LEU A 31 0.48 3.32 3.01
N LEU A 32 1.13 2.87 1.94
CA LEU A 32 1.88 3.72 1.02
C LEU A 32 0.99 3.95 -0.21
N TYR A 33 0.52 5.19 -0.42
CA TYR A 33 -0.48 5.50 -1.44
C TYR A 33 0.02 6.54 -2.44
N GLY A 34 0.17 6.12 -3.70
CA GLY A 34 0.57 6.99 -4.81
C GLY A 34 -0.60 7.52 -5.65
N SER A 35 -0.54 8.79 -6.01
CA SER A 35 -1.42 9.46 -6.99
C SER A 35 -0.62 10.35 -7.95
N GLN A 36 -1.23 10.85 -9.02
CA GLN A 36 -0.51 11.73 -9.96
C GLN A 36 -0.19 13.10 -9.35
N THR A 37 -1.18 13.72 -8.68
CA THR A 37 -1.05 14.97 -7.94
C THR A 37 -1.74 14.86 -6.58
N GLU A 38 -1.52 15.81 -5.66
CA GLU A 38 -2.14 15.78 -4.33
C GLU A 38 -3.68 15.92 -4.41
N SER A 39 -4.20 16.63 -5.41
CA SER A 39 -5.64 16.72 -5.68
C SER A 39 -6.26 15.43 -6.22
N ASP A 40 -5.45 14.49 -6.72
CA ASP A 40 -5.92 13.19 -7.22
C ASP A 40 -5.97 12.12 -6.12
N ILE A 41 -5.65 12.46 -4.87
CA ILE A 41 -5.72 11.53 -3.74
C ILE A 41 -7.19 11.35 -3.36
N ILE A 42 -7.77 10.21 -3.77
CA ILE A 42 -9.12 9.85 -3.36
C ILE A 42 -9.12 9.28 -1.94
N TYR A 43 -10.24 9.41 -1.24
CA TYR A 43 -10.40 9.02 0.18
C TYR A 43 -9.48 9.74 1.18
N ARG A 44 -8.80 10.83 0.79
CA ARG A 44 -7.83 11.50 1.66
C ARG A 44 -8.39 11.84 3.05
N GLU A 45 -9.52 12.54 3.10
CA GLU A 45 -10.13 12.96 4.38
C GLU A 45 -10.46 11.75 5.26
N MET A 46 -11.06 10.71 4.68
CA MET A 46 -11.40 9.47 5.39
C MET A 46 -10.16 8.73 5.90
N LEU A 47 -9.10 8.63 5.09
CA LEU A 47 -7.83 8.01 5.51
C LEU A 47 -7.14 8.82 6.61
N ASP A 48 -7.14 10.14 6.51
CA ASP A 48 -6.55 11.03 7.51
C ASP A 48 -7.33 10.97 8.84
N GLU A 49 -8.66 10.88 8.78
CA GLU A 49 -9.52 10.66 9.96
C GLU A 49 -9.25 9.31 10.61
N LEU A 50 -9.17 8.23 9.82
CA LEU A 50 -8.84 6.90 10.33
C LEU A 50 -7.46 6.90 10.99
N ALA A 51 -6.45 7.54 10.38
CA ALA A 51 -5.10 7.59 10.94
C ALA A 51 -5.08 8.37 12.27
N LYS A 52 -5.82 9.48 12.37
CA LYS A 52 -5.97 10.25 13.62
C LYS A 52 -6.69 9.47 14.71
N ALA A 53 -7.73 8.72 14.35
CA ALA A 53 -8.59 8.01 15.30
C ALA A 53 -7.97 6.71 15.85
N ASN A 54 -7.03 6.09 15.12
CA ASN A 54 -6.55 4.73 15.42
C ASN A 54 -5.09 4.64 15.88
N GLY A 55 -4.44 5.76 16.18
CA GLY A 55 -3.11 5.78 16.81
C GLY A 55 -2.06 4.99 16.02
N ASP A 56 -1.39 4.03 16.68
CA ASP A 56 -0.36 3.19 16.06
C ASP A 56 -0.91 2.06 15.17
N ARG A 57 -2.23 1.84 15.18
CA ARG A 57 -2.87 0.78 14.38
C ARG A 57 -3.01 1.13 12.91
N PHE A 58 -3.03 2.42 12.55
CA PHE A 58 -3.09 2.82 11.16
C PHE A 58 -2.23 4.04 10.85
N SER A 59 -1.39 3.90 9.83
CA SER A 59 -0.61 5.00 9.26
C SER A 59 -0.72 5.03 7.74
N VAL A 60 -0.70 6.24 7.18
CA VAL A 60 -0.71 6.47 5.73
C VAL A 60 0.43 7.41 5.34
N THR A 61 1.10 7.09 4.24
CA THR A 61 2.10 7.94 3.59
C THR A 61 1.68 8.14 2.14
N TYR A 62 1.51 9.41 1.75
CA TYR A 62 1.13 9.77 0.39
C TYR A 62 2.36 10.06 -0.48
N LEU A 63 2.34 9.54 -1.70
CA LEU A 63 3.29 9.85 -2.76
C LEU A 63 2.55 10.53 -3.92
N VAL A 64 3.18 11.49 -4.58
CA VAL A 64 2.64 12.13 -5.79
C VAL A 64 3.68 12.19 -6.90
N ASP A 65 3.28 11.90 -8.13
CA ASP A 65 4.19 11.91 -9.27
C ASP A 65 4.73 13.32 -9.56
N ARG A 66 3.87 14.34 -9.41
CA ARG A 66 4.18 15.73 -9.80
C ARG A 66 3.33 16.77 -9.06
N GLY A 67 3.76 18.02 -9.19
CA GLY A 67 3.05 19.19 -8.68
C GLY A 67 3.49 19.60 -7.27
N PRO A 68 2.88 20.65 -6.71
CA PRO A 68 3.12 21.02 -5.33
C PRO A 68 2.63 19.91 -4.42
N ALA A 69 3.49 19.49 -3.49
CA ALA A 69 3.18 18.47 -2.50
C ALA A 69 3.39 19.09 -1.11
N ALA A 70 2.29 19.46 -0.45
CA ALA A 70 2.33 20.06 0.88
C ALA A 70 2.38 18.99 1.97
N ALA A 71 1.60 17.92 1.78
CA ALA A 71 1.49 16.81 2.72
C ALA A 71 1.92 15.46 2.14
N ALA A 72 2.19 15.39 0.83
CA ALA A 72 2.70 14.21 0.15
C ALA A 72 4.20 14.35 -0.15
N LYS A 73 4.87 13.22 -0.39
CA LYS A 73 6.24 13.22 -0.93
C LYS A 73 6.17 13.14 -2.46
N VAL A 74 6.95 13.95 -3.15
CA VAL A 74 7.08 13.84 -4.61
C VAL A 74 7.92 12.60 -4.93
N GLY A 75 7.39 11.72 -5.80
CA GLY A 75 8.06 10.51 -6.24
C GLY A 75 7.10 9.34 -6.42
N VAL A 76 7.66 8.21 -6.85
CA VAL A 76 6.96 6.94 -7.04
C VAL A 76 7.45 5.92 -6.01
N PRO A 77 6.74 4.80 -5.78
CA PRO A 77 7.22 3.71 -4.93
C PRO A 77 8.49 3.07 -5.51
N ASP A 78 9.65 3.55 -5.10
CA ASP A 78 10.97 3.07 -5.52
C ASP A 78 11.60 2.12 -4.48
N MET A 79 12.82 1.66 -4.79
CA MET A 79 13.58 0.73 -3.93
C MET A 79 13.72 1.24 -2.49
N ASP A 80 14.13 2.49 -2.32
CA ASP A 80 14.44 3.03 -0.99
C ASP A 80 13.17 3.33 -0.21
N THR A 81 12.14 3.85 -0.87
CA THR A 81 10.83 4.08 -0.27
C THR A 81 10.20 2.77 0.19
N ILE A 82 10.21 1.73 -0.64
CA ILE A 82 9.64 0.43 -0.30
C ILE A 82 10.50 -0.27 0.76
N ARG A 83 11.83 -0.19 0.70
CA ARG A 83 12.71 -0.74 1.74
C ARG A 83 12.45 -0.09 3.09
N GLY A 84 12.36 1.24 3.13
CA GLY A 84 12.03 1.96 4.37
C GLY A 84 10.63 1.61 4.88
N PHE A 85 9.65 1.55 3.98
CA PHE A 85 8.27 1.22 4.31
C PHE A 85 8.08 -0.23 4.80
N THR A 86 8.86 -1.17 4.27
CA THR A 86 8.76 -2.61 4.59
C THR A 86 9.88 -3.11 5.51
N GLY A 87 10.73 -2.23 6.05
CA GLY A 87 11.91 -2.60 6.83
C GLY A 87 11.62 -3.40 8.11
N GLY A 88 10.40 -3.29 8.65
CA GLY A 88 9.94 -4.07 9.81
C GLY A 88 9.21 -5.37 9.47
N PHE A 89 9.17 -5.79 8.19
CA PHE A 89 8.35 -6.92 7.75
C PHE A 89 8.77 -8.24 8.42
N ALA A 90 7.83 -8.85 9.14
CA ALA A 90 7.95 -10.14 9.80
C ALA A 90 7.25 -11.24 9.00
N ARG A 91 8.03 -12.01 8.23
CA ARG A 91 7.53 -13.13 7.42
C ARG A 91 6.73 -14.13 8.27
N GLY A 92 5.56 -14.52 7.76
CA GLY A 92 4.63 -15.44 8.44
C GLY A 92 3.69 -14.76 9.45
N LYS A 93 3.90 -13.47 9.72
CA LYS A 93 2.98 -12.62 10.49
C LYS A 93 2.38 -11.51 9.63
N ASP A 94 3.19 -10.96 8.74
CA ASP A 94 2.83 -9.82 7.91
C ASP A 94 2.52 -10.24 6.47
N VAL A 95 1.73 -9.42 5.79
CA VAL A 95 1.43 -9.55 4.36
C VAL A 95 1.51 -8.19 3.67
N VAL A 96 2.13 -8.16 2.48
CA VAL A 96 2.16 -6.97 1.63
C VAL A 96 1.02 -7.05 0.62
N LEU A 97 0.04 -6.19 0.78
CA LEU A 97 -1.05 -6.03 -0.17
C LEU A 97 -0.71 -4.96 -1.21
N VAL A 98 -0.91 -5.25 -2.49
CA VAL A 98 -0.59 -4.33 -3.61
C VAL A 98 -1.77 -4.19 -4.56
N CYS A 99 -2.13 -2.97 -4.94
CA CYS A 99 -3.12 -2.71 -5.99
C CYS A 99 -2.86 -1.37 -6.66
N GLY A 100 -2.95 -1.32 -7.99
CA GLY A 100 -2.74 -0.10 -8.74
C GLY A 100 -2.58 -0.38 -10.23
N PRO A 101 -2.22 0.64 -11.03
CA PRO A 101 -2.00 0.50 -12.46
C PRO A 101 -0.91 -0.51 -12.80
N ASP A 102 -0.98 -1.14 -13.97
CA ASP A 102 -0.03 -2.16 -14.41
C ASP A 102 1.43 -1.72 -14.35
N ALA A 103 1.73 -0.46 -14.68
CA ALA A 103 3.07 0.09 -14.59
C ALA A 103 3.62 0.06 -13.15
N MET A 104 2.78 0.42 -12.17
CA MET A 104 3.13 0.34 -10.75
C MET A 104 3.26 -1.11 -10.30
N LEU A 105 2.31 -1.98 -10.68
CA LEU A 105 2.39 -3.40 -10.33
C LEU A 105 3.66 -4.04 -10.88
N ALA A 106 4.00 -3.79 -12.14
CA ALA A 106 5.23 -4.28 -12.76
C ALA A 106 6.48 -3.85 -12.00
N ALA A 107 6.58 -2.57 -11.62
CA ALA A 107 7.72 -2.02 -10.89
C ALA A 107 7.81 -2.55 -9.45
N VAL A 108 6.69 -2.70 -8.75
CA VAL A 108 6.66 -3.01 -7.32
C VAL A 108 6.65 -4.51 -7.04
N SER A 109 5.82 -5.27 -7.75
CA SER A 109 5.47 -6.65 -7.35
C SER A 109 5.35 -7.65 -8.51
N GLY A 110 5.39 -7.19 -9.76
CA GLY A 110 4.97 -7.91 -10.96
C GLY A 110 3.46 -7.86 -11.19
N ILE A 111 3.03 -7.77 -12.45
CA ILE A 111 1.62 -7.73 -12.84
C ILE A 111 0.90 -9.01 -12.38
N LYS A 112 -0.35 -8.87 -11.91
CA LYS A 112 -1.22 -10.00 -11.62
C LYS A 112 -1.77 -10.56 -12.93
N PRO A 113 -1.60 -11.87 -13.22
CA PRO A 113 -2.12 -12.45 -14.46
C PRO A 113 -3.65 -12.38 -14.51
N ILE A 114 -4.18 -12.27 -15.74
CA ILE A 114 -5.62 -12.38 -15.99
C ILE A 114 -6.06 -13.82 -15.68
N GLY A 115 -7.13 -13.97 -14.88
CA GLY A 115 -7.66 -15.26 -14.46
C GLY A 115 -7.39 -15.55 -12.98
N SER A 116 -6.99 -16.79 -12.67
CA SER A 116 -6.76 -17.24 -11.30
C SER A 116 -5.26 -17.18 -10.94
N GLY A 117 -4.98 -16.80 -9.69
CA GLY A 117 -3.63 -16.79 -9.11
C GLY A 117 -3.01 -15.41 -8.94
N GLN A 118 -1.84 -15.40 -8.29
CA GLN A 118 -1.12 -14.18 -7.90
C GLN A 118 0.07 -13.84 -8.82
N GLY A 119 0.45 -14.79 -9.68
CA GLY A 119 1.71 -14.73 -10.43
C GLY A 119 2.94 -14.74 -9.51
N PRO A 120 4.15 -14.72 -10.09
CA PRO A 120 5.37 -14.56 -9.31
C PRO A 120 5.48 -13.15 -8.72
N VAL A 121 6.16 -13.01 -7.58
CA VAL A 121 6.63 -11.71 -7.11
C VAL A 121 7.82 -11.29 -7.96
N GLN A 122 7.77 -10.08 -8.50
CA GLN A 122 8.80 -9.43 -9.31
C GLN A 122 9.04 -8.00 -8.78
N GLY A 123 9.81 -7.20 -9.53
CA GLY A 123 10.07 -5.81 -9.20
C GLY A 123 10.81 -5.63 -7.88
N VAL A 124 10.61 -4.45 -7.27
CA VAL A 124 11.28 -4.04 -6.03
C VAL A 124 11.08 -5.04 -4.89
N LEU A 125 9.86 -5.57 -4.70
CA LEU A 125 9.61 -6.54 -3.64
C LEU A 125 10.43 -7.83 -3.83
N ARG A 126 10.59 -8.31 -5.07
CA ARG A 126 11.46 -9.48 -5.33
C ARG A 126 12.92 -9.17 -5.00
N GLU A 127 13.41 -7.99 -5.41
CA GLU A 127 14.78 -7.56 -5.13
C GLU A 127 15.06 -7.41 -3.64
N LEU A 128 14.04 -7.03 -2.85
CA LEU A 128 14.08 -7.01 -1.39
C LEU A 128 13.89 -8.39 -0.74
N GLY A 129 13.76 -9.45 -1.53
CA GLY A 129 13.68 -10.83 -1.04
C GLY A 129 12.29 -11.29 -0.59
N PHE A 130 11.23 -10.57 -0.95
CA PHE A 130 9.85 -11.03 -0.75
C PHE A 130 9.52 -12.21 -1.66
N LYS A 131 8.71 -13.12 -1.13
CA LYS A 131 8.25 -14.35 -1.78
C LYS A 131 6.78 -14.25 -2.11
N SER A 132 6.28 -15.13 -2.98
CA SER A 132 4.84 -15.17 -3.33
C SER A 132 3.91 -15.40 -2.14
N ALA A 133 4.39 -16.00 -1.04
CA ALA A 133 3.61 -16.15 0.19
C ALA A 133 3.51 -14.85 1.00
N ASP A 134 4.38 -13.88 0.75
CA ASP A 134 4.45 -12.62 1.50
C ASP A 134 3.59 -11.51 0.86
N VAL A 135 3.17 -11.68 -0.40
CA VAL A 135 2.57 -10.62 -1.23
C VAL A 135 1.26 -11.07 -1.82
N PHE A 136 0.23 -10.23 -1.70
CA PHE A 136 -1.06 -10.41 -2.36
C PHE A 136 -1.38 -9.19 -3.22
N LYS A 137 -1.80 -9.43 -4.46
CA LYS A 137 -2.13 -8.44 -5.48
C LYS A 137 -3.62 -8.55 -5.79
N PHE A 138 -4.30 -7.41 -5.85
CA PHE A 138 -5.70 -7.32 -6.26
C PHE A 138 -5.82 -7.24 -7.78
#